data_AF-A0A920LFK2-F1
#
_entry.id   AF-A0A920LFK2-F1
#
_cell.length_a   1.000
_cell.length_b   1.000
_cell.length_c   1.000
_cell.angle_alpha   90.00
_cell.angle_beta   90.00
_cell.angle_gamma   90.00
#
_symmetry.space_group_name_H-M   'P 1'
#
loop_
_entity.id
_entity.type
_entity.pdbx_description
1 polymer ?
#
loop_
_entity_poly.entity_id
_entity_poly.type
_entity_poly.pdbx_seq_one_letter_code
_entity_poly.pdbx_strand_id
1 'polypeptide(L)'
;MPHVEVRSRRVGVLLFKYQPHRPDRKISIAMKWLISSSRKRNEKSMAVKLAQEILLLQKKRELLSRKESILTKWLKQIRPFHTLDFNIQLCQEI
;
A
#
# COMPACT_ATOMS: atom_id res chain seq x y z
N MET A 1 -2.08 2.67 3.42
CA MET A 1 -2.50 1.54 4.28
C MET A 1 -2.92 0.43 3.34
N PRO A 2 -2.43 -0.81 3.48
CA PRO A 2 -2.74 -1.84 2.48
C PRO A 2 -4.25 -2.09 2.45
N HIS A 3 -4.84 -1.97 1.25
CA HIS A 3 -6.24 -2.28 1.05
C HIS A 3 -6.51 -3.79 1.16
N VAL A 4 -5.45 -4.57 0.95
CA VAL A 4 -5.46 -5.99 0.64
C VAL A 4 -4.38 -6.70 1.45
N GLU A 5 -4.67 -7.88 1.97
CA GLU A 5 -3.61 -8.87 2.15
C GLU A 5 -3.97 -10.17 1.44
N VAL A 6 -2.94 -10.83 0.94
CA VAL A 6 -3.04 -12.16 0.36
C VAL A 6 -2.82 -13.16 1.48
N ARG A 7 -3.83 -14.00 1.74
CA ARG A 7 -3.74 -15.10 2.70
C ARG A 7 -3.57 -16.40 1.95
N SER A 8 -2.59 -17.20 2.32
CA SER A 8 -2.49 -18.56 1.82
C SER A 8 -3.63 -19.41 2.42
N ARG A 9 -4.47 -19.98 1.57
CA ARG A 9 -5.38 -21.08 1.91
C ARG A 9 -5.06 -22.25 0.98
N ARG A 10 -5.07 -23.48 1.49
CA ARG A 10 -5.07 -24.67 0.62
C ARG A 10 -6.48 -24.89 0.10
N VAL A 11 -6.66 -24.81 -1.21
CA VAL A 11 -7.94 -25.06 -1.89
C VAL A 11 -7.62 -25.86 -3.15
N GLY A 12 -7.62 -27.19 -3.05
CA GLY A 12 -7.32 -28.08 -4.20
C GLY A 12 -5.98 -27.77 -4.87
N VAL A 13 -5.94 -27.72 -6.21
CA VAL A 13 -4.69 -27.65 -7.01
C VAL A 13 -4.20 -26.23 -7.29
N LEU A 14 -5.01 -25.17 -7.28
CA LEU A 14 -4.56 -23.76 -7.20
C LEU A 14 -5.77 -22.82 -7.32
N LEU A 15 -6.10 -22.08 -6.25
CA LEU A 15 -6.87 -20.83 -6.31
C LEU A 15 -6.48 -19.94 -5.12
N PHE A 16 -5.72 -18.86 -5.36
CA PHE A 16 -5.38 -17.85 -4.36
C PHE A 16 -6.58 -16.91 -4.14
N LYS A 17 -7.25 -16.99 -2.98
CA LYS A 17 -8.37 -16.09 -2.65
C LYS A 17 -7.84 -14.78 -2.08
N TYR A 18 -8.03 -13.68 -2.83
CA TYR A 18 -7.90 -12.32 -2.33
C TYR A 18 -9.12 -12.00 -1.44
N GLN A 19 -8.89 -11.51 -0.22
CA GLN A 19 -9.97 -11.11 0.69
C GLN A 19 -9.78 -9.65 1.10
N PRO A 20 -10.76 -8.76 0.86
CA PRO A 20 -10.67 -7.38 1.29
C PRO A 20 -10.62 -7.29 2.81
N HIS A 21 -9.84 -6.35 3.33
CA HIS A 21 -9.73 -6.15 4.77
C HIS A 21 -10.98 -5.51 5.34
N ARG A 22 -11.50 -6.09 6.43
CA ARG A 22 -12.44 -5.38 7.31
C ARG A 22 -11.77 -4.08 7.80
N PRO A 23 -12.49 -2.95 7.84
CA PRO A 23 -11.92 -1.64 8.15
C PRO A 23 -11.17 -1.62 9.49
N ASP A 24 -11.71 -2.26 10.52
CA ASP A 24 -11.08 -2.34 11.86
C ASP A 24 -9.71 -3.03 11.81
N ARG A 25 -9.60 -4.04 10.94
CA ARG A 25 -8.37 -4.81 10.79
C ARG A 25 -7.27 -3.97 10.13
N LYS A 26 -7.62 -3.06 9.21
CA LYS A 26 -6.66 -2.19 8.52
C LYS A 26 -5.87 -1.35 9.53
N ILE A 27 -6.56 -0.80 10.54
CA ILE A 27 -5.95 0.00 11.62
C ILE A 27 -5.03 -0.88 12.47
N SER A 28 -5.49 -2.07 12.88
CA SER A 28 -4.69 -2.99 13.71
C SER A 28 -3.40 -3.44 13.03
N ILE A 29 -3.42 -3.68 11.72
CA ILE A 29 -2.25 -4.10 10.94
C ILE A 29 -1.27 -2.93 10.79
N ALA A 30 -1.79 -1.72 10.53
CA ALA A 30 -0.96 -0.53 10.44
C ALA A 30 -0.21 -0.27 11.76
N MET A 31 -0.88 -0.40 12.90
CA MET A 31 -0.26 -0.28 14.22
C MET A 31 0.82 -1.35 14.45
N LYS A 32 0.56 -2.61 14.08
CA LYS A 32 1.56 -3.69 14.17
C LYS A 32 2.81 -3.40 13.35
N TRP A 33 2.64 -2.90 12.12
CA TRP A 33 3.76 -2.57 11.25
C TRP A 33 4.55 -1.38 11.76
N LEU A 34 3.88 -0.34 12.28
CA LEU A 34 4.53 0.82 12.89
C LEU A 34 5.41 0.43 14.09
N ILE A 35 4.89 -0.43 14.97
CA ILE A 35 5.63 -0.92 16.14
C ILE A 35 6.78 -1.82 15.68
N SER A 36 6.54 -2.73 14.73
CA SER A 36 7.58 -3.63 14.22
C SER A 36 8.71 -2.89 13.50
N SER A 37 8.41 -1.82 12.75
CA SER A 37 9.43 -1.02 12.07
C SER A 37 10.22 -0.17 13.08
N SER A 38 9.53 0.42 14.05
CA SER A 38 10.16 1.22 15.11
C SER A 38 11.12 0.40 15.96
N ARG A 39 10.79 -0.86 16.26
CA ARG A 39 11.66 -1.77 17.02
C ARG A 39 13.00 -2.09 16.34
N LYS A 40 13.05 -2.06 15.00
CA LYS A 40 14.28 -2.36 14.23
C LYS A 40 15.30 -1.22 14.24
N ARG A 41 14.96 -0.04 14.78
CA ARG A 41 15.86 1.12 14.83
C ARG A 41 16.68 1.17 16.12
N ASN A 42 17.92 1.65 16.01
CA ASN A 42 18.94 1.67 17.07
C ASN A 42 18.93 2.94 17.94
N GLU A 43 17.75 3.52 18.23
CA GLU A 43 17.67 4.69 19.11
C GLU A 43 17.49 4.30 20.59
N LYS A 44 17.72 5.25 21.51
CA LYS A 44 17.75 4.99 22.96
C LYS A 44 16.36 4.79 23.58
N SER A 45 15.34 5.51 23.13
CA SER A 45 13.98 5.44 23.69
C SER A 45 12.95 5.13 22.61
N MET A 46 11.97 4.28 22.94
CA MET A 46 10.88 3.91 22.03
C MET A 46 10.04 5.11 21.59
N ALA A 47 9.91 6.13 22.43
CA ALA A 47 9.20 7.37 22.09
C ALA A 47 9.88 8.12 20.94
N VAL A 48 11.21 8.20 20.96
CA VAL A 48 12.00 8.86 19.89
C VAL A 48 11.88 8.07 18.60
N LYS A 49 11.96 6.72 18.68
CA LYS A 49 11.77 5.83 17.51
C LYS A 49 10.44 6.11 16.85
N LEU A 50 9.35 6.12 17.62
CA LEU A 50 8.01 6.36 17.10
C LEU A 50 7.87 7.74 16.45
N ALA A 51 8.34 8.80 17.11
CA ALA A 51 8.27 10.16 16.57
C ALA A 51 8.97 10.27 15.20
N GLN A 52 10.17 9.70 15.09
CA GLN A 52 10.90 9.66 13.84
C GLN A 52 10.20 8.82 12.76
N GLU A 53 9.53 7.72 13.12
CA GLU A 53 8.77 6.90 12.16
C GLU A 53 7.61 7.68 11.56
N ILE A 54 6.89 8.45 12.39
CA ILE A 54 5.74 9.23 11.95
C ILE A 54 6.18 10.30 10.94
N LEU A 55 7.29 10.99 11.23
CA LEU A 55 7.88 11.96 10.32
C LEU A 55 8.32 11.32 8.98
N LEU A 56 8.96 10.16 9.06
CA LEU A 56 9.38 9.40 7.87
C LEU A 56 8.19 8.88 7.04
N LEU A 57 7.11 8.47 7.71
CA LEU A 57 5.89 7.99 7.05
C LEU A 57 5.20 9.10 6.25
N GLN A 58 5.16 10.32 6.79
CA GLN A 58 4.62 11.48 6.07
C GLN A 58 5.42 11.74 4.78
N LYS A 59 6.76 11.80 4.90
CA LYS A 59 7.64 12.00 3.74
C LYS A 59 7.51 10.88 2.71
N LYS A 60 7.40 9.62 3.15
CA LYS A 60 7.19 8.47 2.25
C LYS A 60 5.85 8.57 1.52
N ARG A 61 4.78 9.00 2.20
CA ARG A 61 3.45 9.17 1.58
C ARG A 61 3.48 10.20 0.45
N GLU A 62 4.14 11.34 0.67
CA GLU A 62 4.29 12.38 -0.35
C GLU A 62 5.07 11.89 -1.57
N LEU A 63 6.17 11.15 -1.35
CA LEU A 63 6.95 10.54 -2.42
C LEU A 63 6.15 9.52 -3.23
N LEU A 64 5.33 8.71 -2.57
CA LEU A 64 4.45 7.74 -3.23
C LEU A 64 3.40 8.43 -4.09
N SER A 65 2.73 9.45 -3.55
CA SER A 65 1.75 10.24 -4.31
C SER A 65 2.37 10.95 -5.52
N ARG A 66 3.60 11.45 -5.38
CA ARG A 66 4.35 12.02 -6.51
C ARG A 66 4.72 10.97 -7.56
N LYS A 67 5.08 9.74 -7.15
CA LYS A 67 5.34 8.65 -8.10
C LYS A 67 4.06 8.26 -8.85
N GLU A 68 2.93 8.17 -8.18
CA GLU A 68 1.62 7.91 -8.80
C GLU A 68 1.24 9.00 -9.80
N SER A 69 1.43 10.27 -9.47
CA SER A 69 1.16 11.37 -10.40
C SER A 69 2.09 11.35 -11.62
N ILE A 70 3.36 10.96 -11.43
CA ILE A 70 4.31 10.75 -12.51
C ILE A 70 3.86 9.58 -13.39
N LEU A 71 3.56 8.42 -12.81
CA LEU A 71 3.11 7.22 -13.55
C LEU A 71 1.84 7.50 -14.35
N THR A 72 0.86 8.16 -13.75
CA THR A 72 -0.38 8.55 -14.44
C THR A 72 -0.12 9.55 -15.57
N LYS A 73 0.83 10.49 -15.40
CA LYS A 73 1.27 11.40 -16.46
C LYS A 73 1.98 10.66 -17.61
N TRP A 74 2.89 9.73 -17.30
CA TRP A 74 3.54 8.87 -18.29
C TRP A 74 2.52 8.02 -19.05
N LEU A 75 1.57 7.39 -18.36
CA LEU A 75 0.50 6.59 -18.98
C LEU A 75 -0.46 7.43 -19.86
N LYS A 76 -0.66 8.71 -19.55
CA LYS A 76 -1.40 9.63 -20.43
C LYS A 76 -0.60 10.01 -21.67
N GLN A 77 0.72 10.18 -21.54
CA GLN A 77 1.61 10.54 -22.66
C GLN A 77 1.83 9.37 -23.64
N ILE A 78 1.85 8.12 -23.15
CA ILE A 78 2.05 6.89 -23.95
C ILE A 78 0.76 6.46 -24.68
N ARG A 79 -0.37 7.17 -24.55
CA ARG A 79 -1.62 6.86 -25.26
C ARG A 79 -1.79 7.68 -26.56
N PRO A 80 -1.22 7.26 -27.71
CA PRO A 80 -1.77 7.61 -29.01
C PRO A 80 -2.43 6.43 -29.76
N PHE A 81 -2.40 5.21 -29.23
CA PHE A 81 -3.05 4.04 -29.86
C PHE A 81 -3.69 3.14 -28.81
N HIS A 82 -5.01 2.98 -28.86
CA HIS A 82 -5.74 1.71 -28.63
C HIS A 82 -7.24 2.02 -28.67
N THR A 83 -7.88 1.69 -29.81
CA THR A 83 -9.25 1.19 -29.81
C THR A 83 -9.28 -0.08 -28.95
N LEU A 84 -10.39 -0.32 -28.24
CA LEU A 84 -10.62 -1.28 -27.15
C LEU A 84 -10.45 -0.65 -25.76
N ASP A 85 -11.47 0.12 -25.40
CA ASP A 85 -11.85 0.51 -24.03
C ASP A 85 -12.24 -0.72 -23.19
N PHE A 86 -11.32 -1.66 -22.96
CA PHE A 86 -11.49 -2.65 -21.91
C PHE A 86 -10.97 -2.09 -20.59
N ASN A 87 -11.90 -1.48 -19.85
CA ASN A 87 -12.01 -1.66 -18.40
C ASN A 87 -10.97 -0.92 -17.51
N ILE A 88 -10.80 0.39 -17.69
CA ILE A 88 -10.03 1.24 -16.74
C ILE A 88 -10.83 1.58 -15.46
N GLN A 89 -12.13 1.27 -15.43
CA GLN A 89 -13.01 1.62 -14.30
C GLN A 89 -12.72 0.83 -13.01
N LEU A 90 -11.91 -0.24 -13.07
CA LEU A 90 -11.59 -1.09 -11.93
C LEU A 90 -10.38 -0.65 -11.08
N CYS A 91 -9.65 0.39 -11.49
CA CYS A 91 -8.47 0.87 -10.76
C CYS A 91 -8.70 2.15 -9.93
N GLN A 92 -9.90 2.75 -9.96
CA GLN A 92 -10.19 3.97 -9.19
C GLN A 92 -10.77 3.70 -7.78
N GLU A 93 -11.05 2.45 -7.41
CA GLU A 93 -11.62 2.07 -6.10
C GLU A 93 -10.67 1.24 -5.20
N ILE A 94 -9.35 1.20 -5.49
CA ILE A 94 -8.35 0.46 -4.69
C ILE A 94 -7.53 1.40 -3.81
#